data_AF-A0A927SN37-F1
#
_entry.id   AF-A0A927SN37-F1
#
_cell.length_a   1.000
_cell.length_b   1.000
_cell.length_c   1.000
_cell.angle_alpha   90.00
_cell.angle_beta   90.00
_cell.angle_gamma   90.00
#
_symmetry.space_group_name_H-M   'P 1'
#
loop_
_entity.id
_entity.type
_entity.pdbx_description
1 polymer ?
#
loop_
_entity_poly.entity_id
_entity_poly.type
_entity_poly.pdbx_seq_one_letter_code
_entity_poly.pdbx_strand_id
1 'polypeptide(L)'
;MEPRESGFFLGKMIAVFCTPDRRWYLSARLAEGMRAVIAYMQRHQRPDGCFDLTPCNYASPPDTAFMINGLLNGWWILEKCTAPEADFLREPVYQLIDSASRGIAAGGFHTPNHRWAISSCLLCCEKITGNKALGERAREYLREGLDINEDGEFAERSSGGYNMVNDDQMIRLYLATGDQTYLEAAAKNLEMMYCYYDPDASVFTNNSTRQDLGTKVYGDGYYDLYLMVGWFLKRPDLGAMAEWIWQDARRRGTMPHCAEWLLLFPEMDGYGADSPFMRPFEHVDRLFPDSDIARNLKKRNANRIFAAVTFPLFTNGLELYNKAYEEGLIDGVISTNLTYRTPELQAAPWFIEADMSKYISYIIATLNHDRSLSKLLSPSDRIAALKERYEQEQVANGIKLV
;
A
#
# COMPACT_ATOMS: atom_id res chain seq x y z
N MET A 1 8.57 -6.13 -26.96
CA MET A 1 8.37 -5.09 -25.94
C MET A 1 6.88 -4.86 -25.86
N GLU A 2 6.36 -4.60 -24.68
CA GLU A 2 4.93 -4.43 -24.44
C GLU A 2 4.59 -2.93 -24.64
N PRO A 3 3.53 -2.54 -25.41
CA PRO A 3 3.27 -1.13 -25.74
C PRO A 3 3.08 -0.19 -24.55
N ARG A 4 2.41 -0.64 -23.48
CA ARG A 4 2.24 0.12 -22.24
C ARG A 4 3.60 0.29 -21.53
N GLU A 5 4.41 -0.76 -21.44
CA GLU A 5 5.75 -0.67 -20.83
C GLU A 5 6.66 0.32 -21.57
N SER A 6 6.52 0.43 -22.90
CA SER A 6 7.27 1.39 -23.72
C SER A 6 7.07 2.86 -23.28
N GLY A 7 5.87 3.25 -22.85
CA GLY A 7 5.62 4.62 -22.40
C GLY A 7 6.29 4.95 -21.07
N PHE A 8 6.31 4.00 -20.12
CA PHE A 8 7.08 4.15 -18.88
C PHE A 8 8.58 4.30 -19.16
N PHE A 9 9.13 3.51 -20.09
CA PHE A 9 10.52 3.65 -20.48
C PHE A 9 10.80 4.99 -21.17
N LEU A 10 9.89 5.47 -22.01
CA LEU A 10 10.05 6.76 -22.69
C LEU A 10 10.19 7.91 -21.69
N GLY A 11 9.36 7.96 -20.64
CA GLY A 11 9.48 8.97 -19.57
C GLY A 11 10.87 8.98 -18.92
N LYS A 12 11.37 7.79 -18.53
CA LYS A 12 12.70 7.61 -17.95
C LYS A 12 13.83 8.00 -18.91
N MET A 13 13.70 7.64 -20.19
CA MET A 13 14.68 8.01 -21.22
C MET A 13 14.74 9.52 -21.41
N ILE A 14 13.60 10.20 -21.42
CA ILE A 14 13.53 11.67 -21.48
C ILE A 14 14.22 12.28 -20.27
N ALA A 15 13.90 11.80 -19.06
CA ALA A 15 14.52 12.30 -17.83
C ALA A 15 16.06 12.23 -17.91
N VAL A 16 16.60 11.08 -18.33
CA VAL A 16 18.04 10.87 -18.46
C VAL A 16 18.66 11.68 -19.60
N PHE A 17 17.96 11.83 -20.73
CA PHE A 17 18.42 12.60 -21.89
C PHE A 17 18.53 14.10 -21.58
N CYS A 18 17.60 14.62 -20.78
CA CYS A 18 17.49 16.03 -20.44
C CYS A 18 18.29 16.44 -19.19
N THR A 19 18.93 15.52 -18.47
CA THR A 19 19.68 15.83 -17.24
C THR A 19 21.16 16.07 -17.53
N PRO A 20 21.71 17.28 -17.27
CA PRO A 20 23.13 17.59 -17.45
C PRO A 20 24.06 16.68 -16.63
N ASP A 21 25.34 16.63 -17.02
CA ASP A 21 26.41 15.91 -16.31
C ASP A 21 26.20 14.40 -16.14
N ARG A 22 25.31 13.81 -16.94
CA ARG A 22 25.11 12.36 -17.06
C ARG A 22 25.74 11.84 -18.34
N ARG A 23 26.22 10.59 -18.32
CA ARG A 23 26.77 9.88 -19.49
C ARG A 23 25.86 9.91 -20.73
N TRP A 24 24.56 10.03 -20.49
CA TRP A 24 23.52 9.94 -21.50
C TRP A 24 22.88 11.29 -21.88
N TYR A 25 23.34 12.39 -21.28
CA TYR A 25 22.87 13.74 -21.58
C TYR A 25 23.04 14.04 -23.07
N LEU A 26 21.94 14.40 -23.73
CA LEU A 26 21.87 14.68 -25.18
C LEU A 26 22.50 13.60 -26.08
N SER A 27 22.53 12.35 -25.62
CA SER A 27 23.18 11.26 -26.33
C SER A 27 22.45 10.92 -27.63
N ALA A 28 23.16 10.93 -28.77
CA ALA A 28 22.63 10.51 -30.07
C ALA A 28 22.05 9.10 -30.04
N ARG A 29 22.68 8.17 -29.30
CA ARG A 29 22.18 6.80 -29.12
C ARG A 29 20.84 6.76 -28.39
N LEU A 30 20.69 7.59 -27.36
CA LEU A 30 19.44 7.67 -26.61
C LEU A 30 18.34 8.34 -27.45
N ALA A 31 18.68 9.36 -28.23
CA ALA A 31 17.78 9.99 -29.17
C ALA A 31 17.24 9.02 -30.24
N GLU A 32 18.11 8.18 -30.82
CA GLU A 32 17.70 7.13 -31.75
C GLU A 32 16.74 6.13 -31.09
N GLY A 33 17.07 5.70 -29.86
CA GLY A 33 16.21 4.83 -29.06
C GLY A 33 14.82 5.44 -28.80
N MET A 34 14.76 6.70 -28.40
CA MET A 34 13.48 7.40 -28.15
C MET A 34 12.65 7.53 -29.43
N ARG A 35 13.27 7.83 -30.58
CA ARG A 35 12.56 7.85 -31.89
C ARG A 35 11.98 6.48 -32.21
N ALA A 36 12.73 5.40 -31.96
CA ALA A 36 12.25 4.04 -32.18
C ALA A 36 11.07 3.69 -31.26
N VAL A 37 11.14 4.09 -29.98
CA VAL A 37 10.05 3.89 -29.00
C VAL A 37 8.80 4.67 -29.41
N ILE A 38 8.93 5.95 -29.75
CA ILE A 38 7.81 6.79 -30.21
C ILE A 38 7.16 6.17 -31.45
N ALA A 39 7.95 5.80 -32.45
CA ALA A 39 7.43 5.18 -33.67
C ALA A 39 6.78 3.81 -33.39
N TYR A 40 7.30 3.05 -32.41
CA TYR A 40 6.68 1.81 -31.95
C TYR A 40 5.32 2.08 -31.31
N MET A 41 5.24 3.03 -30.37
CA MET A 41 3.99 3.40 -29.69
C MET A 41 2.94 3.90 -30.67
N GLN A 42 3.30 4.78 -31.61
CA GLN A 42 2.37 5.27 -32.65
C GLN A 42 1.78 4.15 -33.51
N ARG A 43 2.54 3.08 -33.78
CA ARG A 43 2.05 1.92 -34.55
C ARG A 43 1.15 0.97 -33.74
N HIS A 44 1.25 1.01 -32.41
CA HIS A 44 0.55 0.07 -31.52
C HIS A 44 -0.54 0.75 -30.70
N GLN A 45 -0.67 2.07 -30.77
CA GLN A 45 -1.82 2.80 -30.22
C GLN A 45 -3.07 2.42 -31.01
N ARG A 46 -4.15 2.11 -30.30
CA ARG A 46 -5.43 1.79 -30.93
C ARG A 46 -6.09 3.05 -31.49
N PRO A 47 -7.05 2.90 -32.44
CA PRO A 47 -7.76 4.06 -33.01
C PRO A 47 -8.51 4.92 -31.99
N ASP A 48 -8.88 4.36 -30.85
CA ASP A 48 -9.51 5.08 -29.73
C ASP A 48 -8.51 5.86 -28.87
N GLY A 49 -7.20 5.70 -29.09
CA GLY A 49 -6.12 6.33 -28.31
C GLY A 49 -5.58 5.46 -27.17
N CYS A 50 -6.21 4.35 -26.82
CA CYS A 50 -5.76 3.48 -25.74
C CYS A 50 -4.61 2.56 -26.18
N PHE A 51 -3.85 2.10 -25.19
CA PHE A 51 -2.87 1.04 -25.32
C PHE A 51 -3.37 -0.25 -24.67
N ASP A 52 -2.88 -1.37 -25.17
CA ASP A 52 -3.13 -2.68 -24.57
C ASP A 52 -2.15 -2.94 -23.43
N LEU A 53 -2.64 -3.62 -22.40
CA LEU A 53 -1.86 -4.48 -21.52
C LEU A 53 -2.03 -5.92 -22.03
N THR A 54 -1.09 -6.34 -22.87
CA THR A 54 -1.17 -7.58 -23.66
C THR A 54 -1.62 -8.83 -22.87
N PRO A 55 -1.21 -9.04 -21.61
CA PRO A 55 -1.63 -10.21 -20.84
C PRO A 55 -3.13 -10.28 -20.50
N CYS A 56 -3.82 -9.15 -20.36
CA CYS A 56 -5.18 -9.16 -19.79
C CYS A 56 -6.12 -8.03 -20.19
N ASN A 57 -5.66 -6.81 -20.50
CA ASN A 57 -6.56 -5.67 -20.70
C ASN A 57 -6.33 -5.03 -22.08
N TYR A 58 -7.35 -5.08 -22.94
CA TYR A 58 -7.29 -4.49 -24.28
C TYR A 58 -8.04 -3.17 -24.31
N ALA A 59 -7.52 -2.19 -25.07
CA ALA A 59 -8.10 -0.85 -25.18
C ALA A 59 -8.40 -0.23 -23.81
N SER A 60 -7.47 -0.37 -22.87
CA SER A 60 -7.72 -0.11 -21.45
C SER A 60 -7.42 1.34 -21.07
N PRO A 61 -8.44 2.16 -20.72
CA PRO A 61 -8.24 3.51 -20.20
C PRO A 61 -7.35 3.57 -18.95
N PRO A 62 -7.54 2.73 -17.91
CA PRO A 62 -6.71 2.84 -16.72
C PRO A 62 -5.26 2.42 -16.97
N ASP A 63 -5.01 1.38 -17.76
CA ASP A 63 -3.64 0.98 -18.09
C ASP A 63 -2.91 2.04 -18.92
N THR A 64 -3.64 2.69 -19.83
CA THR A 64 -3.15 3.84 -20.60
C THR A 64 -2.88 5.03 -19.67
N ALA A 65 -3.75 5.30 -18.70
CA ALA A 65 -3.57 6.38 -17.73
C ALA A 65 -2.34 6.18 -16.86
N PHE A 66 -2.09 4.96 -16.36
CA PHE A 66 -0.86 4.65 -15.60
C PHE A 66 0.40 4.91 -16.43
N MET A 67 0.41 4.46 -17.68
CA MET A 67 1.53 4.69 -18.60
C MET A 67 1.75 6.19 -18.84
N ILE A 68 0.68 6.94 -19.13
CA ILE A 68 0.77 8.39 -19.36
C ILE A 68 1.21 9.12 -18.09
N ASN A 69 0.77 8.73 -16.90
CA ASN A 69 1.28 9.30 -15.64
C ASN A 69 2.80 9.12 -15.48
N GLY A 70 3.35 7.97 -15.87
CA GLY A 70 4.80 7.78 -15.93
C GLY A 70 5.48 8.69 -16.97
N LEU A 71 4.88 8.84 -18.15
CA LEU A 71 5.40 9.72 -19.21
C LEU A 71 5.34 11.21 -18.83
N LEU A 72 4.34 11.64 -18.07
CA LEU A 72 4.12 13.02 -17.66
C LEU A 72 5.29 13.59 -16.85
N ASN A 73 5.94 12.76 -16.02
CA ASN A 73 7.16 13.17 -15.32
C ASN A 73 8.27 13.56 -16.33
N GLY A 74 8.46 12.74 -17.36
CA GLY A 74 9.37 13.02 -18.46
C GLY A 74 8.99 14.27 -19.24
N TRP A 75 7.70 14.49 -19.51
CA TRP A 75 7.21 15.71 -20.15
C TRP A 75 7.60 16.98 -19.38
N TRP A 76 7.37 17.01 -18.06
CA TRP A 76 7.71 18.18 -17.25
C TRP A 76 9.22 18.42 -17.16
N ILE A 77 10.04 17.36 -17.20
CA ILE A 77 11.50 17.50 -17.29
C ILE A 77 11.92 18.03 -18.67
N LEU A 78 11.28 17.57 -19.75
CA LEU A 78 11.51 18.06 -21.11
C LEU A 78 11.17 19.55 -21.25
N GLU A 79 10.08 20.00 -20.63
CA GLU A 79 9.69 21.42 -20.61
C GLU A 79 10.75 22.31 -19.93
N LYS A 80 11.43 21.80 -18.90
CA LYS A 80 12.56 22.50 -18.26
C LYS A 80 13.85 22.45 -19.07
N CYS A 81 13.95 21.58 -20.09
CA CYS A 81 15.16 21.39 -20.88
C CYS A 81 15.24 22.39 -22.04
N THR A 82 16.17 23.34 -21.98
CA THR A 82 16.33 24.38 -23.01
C THR A 82 17.25 23.97 -24.18
N ALA A 83 17.76 22.74 -24.18
CA ALA A 83 18.68 22.26 -25.21
C ALA A 83 17.94 21.99 -26.54
N PRO A 84 18.34 22.59 -27.68
CA PRO A 84 17.69 22.38 -28.97
C PRO A 84 17.69 20.91 -29.43
N GLU A 85 18.66 20.13 -28.98
CA GLU A 85 18.77 18.69 -29.26
C GLU A 85 17.58 17.90 -28.71
N ALA A 86 16.80 18.44 -27.76
CA ALA A 86 15.58 17.83 -27.23
C ALA A 86 14.31 18.20 -28.02
N ASP A 87 14.36 19.15 -28.96
CA ASP A 87 13.19 19.67 -29.68
C ASP A 87 12.43 18.60 -30.47
N PHE A 88 13.12 17.58 -30.95
CA PHE A 88 12.49 16.48 -31.68
C PHE A 88 11.50 15.66 -30.84
N LEU A 89 11.54 15.77 -29.50
CA LEU A 89 10.66 15.04 -28.60
C LEU A 89 9.34 15.75 -28.37
N ARG A 90 9.30 17.08 -28.45
CA ARG A 90 8.16 17.89 -27.99
C ARG A 90 6.87 17.55 -28.73
N GLU A 91 6.89 17.70 -30.04
CA GLU A 91 5.69 17.44 -30.85
C GLU A 91 5.25 15.96 -30.77
N PRO A 92 6.13 14.95 -30.95
CA PRO A 92 5.67 13.56 -30.91
C PRO A 92 5.18 13.10 -29.52
N VAL A 93 5.79 13.58 -28.43
CA VAL A 93 5.34 13.28 -27.08
C VAL A 93 4.01 14.00 -26.77
N TYR A 94 3.86 15.25 -27.21
CA TYR A 94 2.59 15.98 -27.12
C TYR A 94 1.46 15.21 -27.83
N GLN A 95 1.68 14.78 -29.08
CA GLN A 95 0.69 14.03 -29.85
C GLN A 95 0.29 12.72 -29.17
N LEU A 96 1.25 12.02 -28.57
CA LEU A 96 0.99 10.81 -27.80
C LEU A 96 0.14 11.09 -26.54
N ILE A 97 0.45 12.17 -25.81
CA ILE A 97 -0.33 12.60 -24.64
C ILE A 97 -1.76 12.98 -25.05
N ASP A 98 -1.90 13.81 -26.09
CA ASP A 98 -3.21 14.26 -26.59
C ASP A 98 -4.07 13.08 -27.07
N SER A 99 -3.54 12.22 -27.95
CA SER A 99 -4.29 11.07 -28.45
C SER A 99 -4.68 10.08 -27.34
N ALA A 100 -3.76 9.78 -26.41
CA ALA A 100 -4.04 8.90 -25.29
C ALA A 100 -5.07 9.49 -24.33
N SER A 101 -5.01 10.80 -24.04
CA SER A 101 -5.95 11.48 -23.15
C SER A 101 -7.40 11.37 -23.63
N ARG A 102 -7.63 11.37 -24.94
CA ARG A 102 -8.96 11.20 -25.54
C ARG A 102 -9.50 9.78 -25.30
N GLY A 103 -8.66 8.76 -25.48
CA GLY A 103 -9.02 7.38 -25.18
C GLY A 103 -9.30 7.14 -23.71
N ILE A 104 -8.46 7.73 -22.83
CA ILE A 104 -8.66 7.70 -21.38
C ILE A 104 -10.01 8.35 -21.01
N ALA A 105 -10.31 9.53 -21.56
CA ALA A 105 -11.54 10.26 -21.26
C ALA A 105 -12.81 9.54 -21.75
N ALA A 106 -12.74 8.90 -22.91
CA ALA A 106 -13.87 8.18 -23.51
C ALA A 106 -14.24 6.89 -22.76
N GLY A 107 -13.30 6.31 -22.01
CA GLY A 107 -13.49 5.06 -21.32
C GLY A 107 -13.92 5.17 -19.85
N GLY A 108 -13.74 4.07 -19.13
CA GLY A 108 -14.08 3.91 -17.71
C GLY A 108 -13.00 3.18 -16.93
N PHE A 109 -13.30 2.84 -15.68
CA PHE A 109 -12.41 2.12 -14.78
C PHE A 109 -12.92 0.72 -14.44
N HIS A 110 -12.09 -0.08 -13.76
CA HIS A 110 -12.39 -1.46 -13.38
C HIS A 110 -12.32 -1.67 -11.86
N THR A 111 -11.41 -0.95 -11.18
CA THR A 111 -11.19 -1.00 -9.74
C THR A 111 -11.15 0.43 -9.17
N PRO A 112 -11.23 0.61 -7.84
CA PRO A 112 -11.27 1.95 -7.24
C PRO A 112 -10.05 2.85 -7.58
N ASN A 113 -8.81 2.34 -7.46
CA ASN A 113 -7.59 3.11 -7.79
C ASN A 113 -7.55 3.71 -9.20
N HIS A 114 -8.17 3.03 -10.16
CA HIS A 114 -8.21 3.48 -11.55
C HIS A 114 -8.91 4.84 -11.67
N ARG A 115 -9.86 5.17 -10.78
CA ARG A 115 -10.50 6.50 -10.72
C ARG A 115 -9.46 7.58 -10.50
N TRP A 116 -8.55 7.34 -9.55
CA TRP A 116 -7.49 8.27 -9.19
C TRP A 116 -6.48 8.40 -10.31
N ALA A 117 -6.09 7.29 -10.94
CA ALA A 117 -5.14 7.27 -12.04
C ALA A 117 -5.66 8.01 -13.28
N ILE A 118 -6.92 7.75 -13.65
CA ILE A 118 -7.58 8.42 -14.76
C ILE A 118 -7.74 9.91 -14.46
N SER A 119 -8.22 10.27 -13.26
CA SER A 119 -8.48 11.66 -12.90
C SER A 119 -7.21 12.50 -12.83
N SER A 120 -6.16 11.99 -12.19
CA SER A 120 -4.86 12.65 -12.10
C SER A 120 -4.24 12.87 -13.49
N CYS A 121 -4.33 11.85 -14.34
CA CYS A 121 -3.83 11.87 -15.71
C CYS A 121 -4.56 12.90 -16.56
N LEU A 122 -5.90 12.88 -16.56
CA LEU A 122 -6.72 13.79 -17.36
C LEU A 122 -6.54 15.26 -16.96
N LEU A 123 -6.42 15.56 -15.66
CA LEU A 123 -6.15 16.92 -15.19
C LEU A 123 -4.76 17.41 -15.61
N CYS A 124 -3.75 16.54 -15.57
CA CYS A 124 -2.42 16.87 -16.11
C CYS A 124 -2.46 17.07 -17.63
N CYS A 125 -3.18 16.21 -18.37
CA CYS A 125 -3.33 16.32 -19.82
C CYS A 125 -4.10 17.60 -20.21
N GLU A 126 -5.08 18.06 -19.42
CA GLU A 126 -5.75 19.35 -19.63
C GLU A 126 -4.73 20.50 -19.60
N LYS A 127 -3.78 20.51 -18.65
CA LYS A 127 -2.76 21.57 -18.56
C LYS A 127 -1.87 21.63 -19.79
N ILE A 128 -1.61 20.49 -20.42
CA ILE A 128 -0.73 20.37 -21.59
C ILE A 128 -1.48 20.69 -22.89
N THR A 129 -2.67 20.12 -23.06
CA THR A 129 -3.45 20.21 -24.32
C THR A 129 -4.38 21.42 -24.38
N GLY A 130 -4.71 22.01 -23.22
CA GLY A 130 -5.75 23.04 -23.10
C GLY A 130 -7.19 22.50 -23.25
N ASN A 131 -7.38 21.20 -23.45
CA ASN A 131 -8.71 20.61 -23.67
C ASN A 131 -9.50 20.48 -22.35
N LYS A 132 -10.40 21.45 -22.11
CA LYS A 132 -11.22 21.53 -20.89
C LYS A 132 -12.12 20.32 -20.63
N ALA A 133 -12.53 19.60 -21.69
CA ALA A 133 -13.35 18.40 -21.54
C ALA A 133 -12.65 17.29 -20.74
N LEU A 134 -11.31 17.23 -20.79
CA LEU A 134 -10.53 16.26 -20.01
C LEU A 134 -10.70 16.47 -18.51
N GLY A 135 -10.60 17.72 -18.05
CA GLY A 135 -10.80 18.04 -16.65
C GLY A 135 -12.24 17.91 -16.20
N GLU A 136 -13.22 18.21 -17.07
CA GLU A 136 -14.64 17.97 -16.78
C GLU A 136 -14.89 16.48 -16.53
N ARG A 137 -14.33 15.62 -17.38
CA ARG A 137 -14.38 14.17 -17.22
C ARG A 137 -13.68 13.69 -15.95
N ALA A 138 -12.51 14.23 -15.61
CA ALA A 138 -11.85 13.91 -14.34
C ALA A 138 -12.73 14.28 -13.13
N ARG A 139 -13.35 15.47 -13.14
CA ARG A 139 -14.23 15.95 -12.07
C ARG A 139 -15.55 15.16 -11.96
N GLU A 140 -15.94 14.38 -12.96
CA GLU A 140 -17.04 13.41 -12.82
C GLU A 140 -16.68 12.30 -11.83
N TYR A 141 -15.48 11.73 -11.94
CA TYR A 141 -15.03 10.68 -11.02
C TYR A 141 -14.74 11.23 -9.61
N LEU A 142 -14.10 12.40 -9.52
CA LEU A 142 -13.74 13.00 -8.24
C LEU A 142 -14.96 13.38 -7.37
N ARG A 143 -16.15 13.56 -7.98
CA ARG A 143 -17.39 13.85 -7.26
C ARG A 143 -17.85 12.72 -6.34
N GLU A 144 -17.36 11.50 -6.52
CA GLU A 144 -17.68 10.37 -5.63
C GLU A 144 -17.02 10.48 -4.25
N GLY A 145 -15.99 11.34 -4.11
CA GLY A 145 -15.20 11.45 -2.89
C GLY A 145 -14.13 10.35 -2.77
N LEU A 146 -13.13 10.58 -1.92
CA LEU A 146 -12.01 9.66 -1.73
C LEU A 146 -12.44 8.39 -0.98
N ASP A 147 -11.88 7.25 -1.36
CA ASP A 147 -12.16 5.93 -0.79
C ASP A 147 -11.17 5.53 0.32
N ILE A 148 -10.79 6.51 1.14
CA ILE A 148 -9.92 6.36 2.31
C ILE A 148 -10.71 6.56 3.60
N ASN A 149 -10.51 5.69 4.59
CA ASN A 149 -11.22 5.75 5.87
C ASN A 149 -10.48 6.58 6.95
N GLU A 150 -10.99 6.59 8.18
CA GLU A 150 -10.37 7.33 9.29
C GLU A 150 -9.03 6.75 9.77
N ASP A 151 -8.79 5.48 9.46
CA ASP A 151 -7.54 4.79 9.78
C ASP A 151 -6.42 5.07 8.77
N GLY A 152 -6.74 5.66 7.61
CA GLY A 152 -5.81 5.86 6.49
C GLY A 152 -5.77 4.70 5.51
N GLU A 153 -6.69 3.75 5.61
CA GLU A 153 -6.77 2.57 4.75
C GLU A 153 -7.63 2.88 3.51
N PHE A 154 -7.06 2.69 2.32
CA PHE A 154 -7.82 2.72 1.06
C PHE A 154 -8.68 1.46 0.91
N ALA A 155 -9.75 1.55 0.13
CA ALA A 155 -10.71 0.46 -0.06
C ALA A 155 -10.08 -0.87 -0.53
N GLU A 156 -8.98 -0.81 -1.29
CA GLU A 156 -8.31 -2.01 -1.82
C GLU A 156 -7.47 -2.76 -0.79
N ARG A 157 -7.08 -2.12 0.32
CA ARG A 157 -6.23 -2.71 1.38
C ARG A 157 -5.05 -3.45 0.77
N SER A 158 -4.02 -2.75 0.32
CA SER A 158 -2.86 -3.37 -0.31
C SER A 158 -1.60 -2.58 0.01
N SER A 159 -1.09 -2.85 1.21
CA SER A 159 0.17 -2.32 1.73
C SER A 159 1.37 -2.69 0.87
N GLY A 160 1.33 -3.80 0.13
CA GLY A 160 2.42 -4.21 -0.75
C GLY A 160 2.36 -3.65 -2.16
N GLY A 161 1.28 -2.95 -2.54
CA GLY A 161 1.04 -2.55 -3.93
C GLY A 161 0.16 -1.31 -4.10
N TYR A 162 -1.15 -1.46 -3.93
CA TYR A 162 -2.11 -0.43 -4.38
C TYR A 162 -2.14 0.80 -3.48
N ASN A 163 -1.74 0.70 -2.21
CA ASN A 163 -1.56 1.89 -1.36
C ASN A 163 -0.56 2.86 -2.01
N MET A 164 0.60 2.37 -2.47
CA MET A 164 1.58 3.19 -3.19
C MET A 164 1.00 3.80 -4.47
N VAL A 165 0.19 3.03 -5.20
CA VAL A 165 -0.47 3.51 -6.42
C VAL A 165 -1.43 4.66 -6.09
N ASN A 166 -2.25 4.50 -5.05
CA ASN A 166 -3.23 5.49 -4.62
C ASN A 166 -2.54 6.76 -4.12
N ASP A 167 -1.50 6.62 -3.28
CA ASP A 167 -0.70 7.75 -2.78
C ASP A 167 -0.03 8.54 -3.91
N ASP A 168 0.57 7.88 -4.90
CA ASP A 168 1.11 8.55 -6.11
C ASP A 168 0.01 9.34 -6.83
N GLN A 169 -1.19 8.77 -6.97
CA GLN A 169 -2.30 9.48 -7.62
C GLN A 169 -2.80 10.67 -6.80
N MET A 170 -2.83 10.55 -5.47
CA MET A 170 -3.20 11.64 -4.57
C MET A 170 -2.20 12.81 -4.69
N ILE A 171 -0.90 12.51 -4.69
CA ILE A 171 0.14 13.52 -4.89
C ILE A 171 -0.02 14.19 -6.26
N ARG A 172 -0.29 13.43 -7.32
CA ARG A 172 -0.53 13.99 -8.67
C ARG A 172 -1.79 14.85 -8.72
N LEU A 173 -2.87 14.46 -8.05
CA LEU A 173 -4.09 15.26 -7.94
C LEU A 173 -3.82 16.59 -7.22
N TYR A 174 -3.04 16.56 -6.13
CA TYR A 174 -2.56 17.77 -5.47
C TYR A 174 -1.75 18.67 -6.43
N LEU A 175 -0.76 18.12 -7.15
CA LEU A 175 0.01 18.88 -8.13
C LEU A 175 -0.85 19.43 -9.28
N ALA A 176 -1.90 18.71 -9.65
CA ALA A 176 -2.82 19.11 -10.70
C ALA A 176 -3.77 20.24 -10.26
N THR A 177 -4.26 20.20 -9.02
CA THR A 177 -5.38 21.04 -8.55
C THR A 177 -5.00 22.09 -7.52
N GLY A 178 -3.93 21.88 -6.76
CA GLY A 178 -3.57 22.64 -5.57
C GLY A 178 -4.41 22.29 -4.34
N ASP A 179 -5.33 21.33 -4.42
CA ASP A 179 -6.21 20.94 -3.32
C ASP A 179 -5.46 20.05 -2.30
N GLN A 180 -5.34 20.56 -1.08
CA GLN A 180 -4.60 19.91 0.00
C GLN A 180 -5.25 18.61 0.47
N THR A 181 -6.56 18.43 0.27
CA THR A 181 -7.26 17.22 0.73
C THR A 181 -6.67 15.94 0.12
N TYR A 182 -6.17 15.98 -1.11
CA TYR A 182 -5.49 14.82 -1.70
C TYR A 182 -4.17 14.51 -0.99
N LEU A 183 -3.38 15.54 -0.69
CA LEU A 183 -2.10 15.36 -0.02
C LEU A 183 -2.26 14.89 1.43
N GLU A 184 -3.28 15.38 2.12
CA GLU A 184 -3.68 14.92 3.45
C GLU A 184 -4.15 13.46 3.44
N ALA A 185 -4.88 13.03 2.39
CA ALA A 185 -5.26 11.63 2.22
C ALA A 185 -4.03 10.72 2.06
N ALA A 186 -3.06 11.10 1.23
CA ALA A 186 -1.81 10.36 1.10
C ALA A 186 -1.05 10.30 2.44
N ALA A 187 -0.96 11.44 3.16
CA ALA A 187 -0.31 11.48 4.46
C ALA A 187 -0.96 10.52 5.46
N LYS A 188 -2.30 10.44 5.48
CA LYS A 188 -3.04 9.53 6.36
C LYS A 188 -2.71 8.07 6.11
N ASN A 189 -2.59 7.65 4.84
CA ASN A 189 -2.14 6.30 4.49
C ASN A 189 -0.69 6.07 4.89
N LEU A 190 0.21 7.00 4.57
CA LEU A 190 1.63 6.91 4.91
C LEU A 190 1.85 6.86 6.43
N GLU A 191 1.04 7.56 7.22
CA GLU A 191 1.05 7.46 8.69
C GLU A 191 0.55 6.09 9.17
N MET A 192 -0.52 5.56 8.55
CA MET A 192 -0.99 4.19 8.82
C MET A 192 0.13 3.18 8.57
N MET A 193 0.88 3.36 7.49
CA MET A 193 1.94 2.46 7.06
C MET A 193 3.08 2.31 8.08
N TYR A 194 3.27 3.22 9.04
CA TYR A 194 4.23 2.99 10.14
C TYR A 194 3.94 1.72 10.93
N CYS A 195 2.67 1.31 11.04
CA CYS A 195 2.27 0.09 11.72
C CYS A 195 2.29 -1.16 10.82
N TYR A 196 2.73 -1.02 9.57
CA TYR A 196 2.74 -2.06 8.54
C TYR A 196 4.15 -2.54 8.18
N TYR A 197 5.16 -2.24 8.99
CA TYR A 197 6.51 -2.76 8.78
C TYR A 197 6.90 -3.75 9.88
N ASP A 198 7.44 -4.89 9.44
CA ASP A 198 8.03 -5.88 10.33
C ASP A 198 9.47 -5.49 10.75
N PRO A 199 10.03 -6.10 11.82
CA PRO A 199 11.39 -5.80 12.29
C PRO A 199 12.51 -6.04 11.26
N ASP A 200 12.24 -6.83 10.21
CA ASP A 200 13.16 -7.07 9.10
C ASP A 200 12.98 -6.06 7.94
N ALA A 201 12.25 -4.97 8.18
CA ALA A 201 11.87 -3.92 7.24
C ALA A 201 10.98 -4.36 6.07
N SER A 202 10.47 -5.60 6.09
CA SER A 202 9.44 -6.00 5.15
C SER A 202 8.10 -5.35 5.49
N VAL A 203 7.26 -5.15 4.46
CA VAL A 203 5.91 -4.63 4.62
C VAL A 203 4.96 -5.78 4.91
N PHE A 204 4.15 -5.64 5.94
CA PHE A 204 3.09 -6.56 6.33
C PHE A 204 1.98 -6.54 5.27
N THR A 205 1.81 -7.65 4.55
CA THR A 205 0.82 -7.78 3.46
C THR A 205 -0.35 -8.71 3.78
N ASN A 206 -0.41 -9.27 5.00
CA ASN A 206 -1.45 -10.25 5.36
C ASN A 206 -2.85 -9.63 5.55
N ASN A 207 -2.96 -8.30 5.64
CA ASN A 207 -4.25 -7.61 5.59
C ASN A 207 -4.79 -7.46 4.16
N SER A 208 -4.00 -7.79 3.14
CA SER A 208 -4.31 -7.39 1.78
C SER A 208 -5.52 -8.14 1.20
N THR A 209 -6.32 -7.45 0.38
CA THR A 209 -7.38 -8.08 -0.43
C THR A 209 -6.98 -8.28 -1.90
N ARG A 210 -5.71 -7.99 -2.23
CA ARG A 210 -5.17 -8.00 -3.59
C ARG A 210 -4.07 -9.06 -3.74
N GLN A 211 -3.45 -9.10 -4.92
CA GLN A 211 -2.49 -10.15 -5.29
C GLN A 211 -1.18 -10.15 -4.48
N ASP A 212 -0.93 -9.10 -3.70
CA ASP A 212 0.20 -8.97 -2.78
C ASP A 212 -0.03 -9.68 -1.43
N LEU A 213 -1.22 -10.24 -1.19
CA LEU A 213 -1.54 -10.98 0.04
C LEU A 213 -0.50 -12.08 0.34
N GLY A 214 0.16 -11.97 1.49
CA GLY A 214 1.15 -12.94 1.96
C GLY A 214 2.48 -12.91 1.20
N THR A 215 2.68 -11.92 0.34
CA THR A 215 3.94 -11.72 -0.38
C THR A 215 4.94 -10.93 0.48
N LYS A 216 6.22 -11.28 0.36
CA LYS A 216 7.29 -10.53 1.04
C LYS A 216 7.77 -9.39 0.13
N VAL A 217 7.48 -8.17 0.55
CA VAL A 217 7.88 -6.93 -0.14
C VAL A 217 8.54 -5.97 0.85
N TYR A 218 9.18 -4.91 0.34
CA TYR A 218 9.92 -3.92 1.12
C TYR A 218 9.45 -2.51 0.75
N GLY A 219 9.81 -1.53 1.59
CA GLY A 219 9.36 -0.15 1.47
C GLY A 219 9.89 0.66 0.27
N ASP A 220 10.64 0.08 -0.66
CA ASP A 220 11.33 0.82 -1.74
C ASP A 220 10.37 1.71 -2.55
N GLY A 221 9.15 1.25 -2.80
CA GLY A 221 8.13 2.01 -3.54
C GLY A 221 7.39 3.07 -2.73
N TYR A 222 7.66 3.16 -1.42
CA TYR A 222 7.13 4.22 -0.55
C TYR A 222 8.10 5.38 -0.36
N TYR A 223 9.36 5.22 -0.76
CA TYR A 223 10.42 6.20 -0.52
C TYR A 223 10.06 7.60 -1.04
N ASP A 224 9.70 7.69 -2.33
CA ASP A 224 9.38 8.97 -2.97
C ASP A 224 8.05 9.53 -2.45
N LEU A 225 7.08 8.67 -2.13
CA LEU A 225 5.81 9.07 -1.53
C LEU A 225 6.02 9.77 -0.18
N TYR A 226 6.77 9.16 0.74
CA TYR A 226 7.12 9.77 2.03
C TYR A 226 7.89 11.08 1.86
N LEU A 227 8.85 11.11 0.94
CA LEU A 227 9.68 12.29 0.70
C LEU A 227 8.84 13.46 0.16
N MET A 228 8.00 13.19 -0.84
CA MET A 228 7.15 14.20 -1.48
C MET A 228 6.08 14.72 -0.52
N VAL A 229 5.34 13.83 0.15
CA VAL A 229 4.30 14.24 1.10
C VAL A 229 4.92 15.00 2.27
N GLY A 230 6.03 14.50 2.81
CA GLY A 230 6.81 15.19 3.84
C GLY A 230 7.21 16.60 3.42
N TRP A 231 7.79 16.74 2.22
CA TRP A 231 8.23 18.03 1.70
C TRP A 231 7.09 19.02 1.47
N PHE A 232 5.99 18.58 0.85
CA PHE A 232 4.88 19.46 0.50
C PHE A 232 4.03 19.87 1.72
N LEU A 233 3.81 18.97 2.68
CA LEU A 233 3.10 19.26 3.93
C LEU A 233 3.98 19.87 5.03
N LYS A 234 5.30 19.99 4.80
CA LYS A 234 6.28 20.40 5.81
C LYS A 234 6.26 19.49 7.04
N ARG A 235 6.21 18.18 6.80
CA ARG A 235 6.20 17.09 7.78
C ARG A 235 7.57 16.38 7.78
N PRO A 236 8.54 16.87 8.57
CA PRO A 236 9.90 16.32 8.58
C PRO A 236 9.97 14.89 9.12
N ASP A 237 8.98 14.46 9.90
CA ASP A 237 8.81 13.10 10.39
C ASP A 237 8.57 12.10 9.25
N LEU A 238 7.78 12.47 8.23
CA LEU A 238 7.60 11.67 7.03
C LEU A 238 8.89 11.64 6.18
N GLY A 239 9.61 12.75 6.12
CA GLY A 239 10.94 12.80 5.48
C GLY A 239 11.95 11.86 6.16
N ALA A 240 11.92 11.78 7.49
CA ALA A 240 12.76 10.83 8.24
C ALA A 240 12.45 9.37 7.92
N MET A 241 11.18 9.04 7.66
CA MET A 241 10.78 7.72 7.17
C MET A 241 11.31 7.43 5.76
N ALA A 242 11.28 8.41 4.85
CA ALA A 242 11.93 8.28 3.55
C ALA A 242 13.43 7.99 3.70
N GLU A 243 14.13 8.70 4.58
CA GLU A 243 15.55 8.44 4.85
C GLU A 243 15.78 7.02 5.42
N TRP A 244 14.93 6.55 6.33
CA TRP A 244 15.04 5.19 6.84
C TRP A 244 14.85 4.13 5.75
N ILE A 245 13.86 4.30 4.86
CA ILE A 245 13.62 3.42 3.70
C ILE A 245 14.85 3.44 2.77
N TRP A 246 15.41 4.61 2.51
CA TRP A 246 16.61 4.77 1.67
C TRP A 246 17.81 3.99 2.23
N GLN A 247 18.08 4.13 3.53
CA GLN A 247 19.16 3.39 4.19
C GLN A 247 18.91 1.88 4.17
N ASP A 248 17.65 1.45 4.31
CA ASP A 248 17.29 0.04 4.20
C ASP A 248 17.52 -0.52 2.79
N ALA A 249 17.05 0.17 1.76
CA ALA A 249 17.28 -0.22 0.37
C ALA A 249 18.78 -0.34 0.05
N ARG A 250 19.59 0.62 0.52
CA ARG A 250 21.04 0.56 0.38
C ARG A 250 21.67 -0.67 1.04
N ARG A 251 21.21 -1.04 2.25
CA ARG A 251 21.68 -2.27 2.93
C ARG A 251 21.31 -3.53 2.13
N ARG A 252 20.16 -3.54 1.47
CA ARG A 252 19.71 -4.63 0.60
C ARG A 252 20.33 -4.61 -0.79
N GLY A 253 21.10 -3.58 -1.15
CA GLY A 253 21.67 -3.42 -2.49
C GLY A 253 20.65 -3.02 -3.56
N THR A 254 19.49 -2.50 -3.16
CA THR A 254 18.49 -1.92 -4.06
C THR A 254 18.59 -0.39 -4.04
N MET A 255 17.90 0.25 -4.97
CA MET A 255 17.81 1.70 -5.04
C MET A 255 16.36 2.10 -5.29
N PRO A 256 15.71 2.83 -4.36
CA PRO A 256 14.36 3.33 -4.55
C PRO A 256 14.25 4.21 -5.80
N HIS A 257 13.09 4.19 -6.43
CA HIS A 257 12.82 5.02 -7.61
C HIS A 257 12.32 6.40 -7.17
N CYS A 258 13.06 7.46 -7.49
CA CYS A 258 12.68 8.84 -7.15
C CYS A 258 13.28 9.92 -8.07
N ALA A 259 14.15 9.51 -9.00
CA ALA A 259 15.03 10.42 -9.72
C ALA A 259 14.25 11.49 -10.49
N GLU A 260 13.15 11.12 -11.14
CA GLU A 260 12.31 12.06 -11.89
C GLU A 260 11.72 13.13 -10.98
N TRP A 261 11.24 12.74 -9.79
CA TRP A 261 10.70 13.69 -8.82
C TRP A 261 11.79 14.61 -8.26
N LEU A 262 13.00 14.11 -7.99
CA LEU A 262 14.14 14.93 -7.56
C LEU A 262 14.63 15.89 -8.64
N LEU A 263 14.48 15.54 -9.92
CA LEU A 263 14.75 16.47 -11.02
C LEU A 263 13.67 17.56 -11.13
N LEU A 264 12.43 17.24 -10.78
CA LEU A 264 11.32 18.20 -10.78
C LEU A 264 11.33 19.11 -9.54
N PHE A 265 11.75 18.60 -8.40
CA PHE A 265 11.76 19.26 -7.09
C PHE A 265 13.07 18.98 -6.35
N PRO A 266 14.22 19.51 -6.80
CA PRO A 266 15.52 19.21 -6.22
C PRO A 266 15.66 19.62 -4.75
N GLU A 267 14.84 20.57 -4.29
CA GLU A 267 14.86 21.08 -2.92
C GLU A 267 14.38 20.05 -1.88
N MET A 268 13.75 18.96 -2.31
CA MET A 268 13.31 17.89 -1.41
C MET A 268 14.45 16.91 -1.06
N ASP A 269 15.59 16.96 -1.75
CA ASP A 269 16.70 16.04 -1.49
C ASP A 269 17.18 16.13 -0.02
N GLY A 270 17.21 14.98 0.65
CA GLY A 270 17.55 14.88 2.08
C GLY A 270 16.53 15.50 3.04
N TYR A 271 15.33 15.88 2.59
CA TYR A 271 14.32 16.48 3.48
C TYR A 271 13.95 15.53 4.63
N GLY A 272 14.10 16.03 5.87
CA GLY A 272 13.76 15.28 7.07
C GLY A 272 14.82 14.27 7.54
N ALA A 273 15.93 14.08 6.80
CA ALA A 273 16.95 13.07 7.11
C ALA A 273 17.58 13.21 8.52
N ASP A 274 17.73 14.45 9.00
CA ASP A 274 18.29 14.74 10.33
C ASP A 274 17.22 14.82 11.45
N SER A 275 15.95 14.52 11.14
CA SER A 275 14.86 14.67 12.10
C SER A 275 14.79 13.49 13.06
N PRO A 276 14.28 13.69 14.30
CA PRO A 276 14.05 12.58 15.21
C PRO A 276 13.17 11.52 14.56
N PHE A 277 13.61 10.26 14.66
CA PHE A 277 12.95 9.15 14.01
C PHE A 277 12.80 7.97 14.97
N MET A 278 11.57 7.46 15.06
CA MET A 278 11.27 6.19 15.71
C MET A 278 10.94 5.17 14.62
N ARG A 279 11.52 3.98 14.72
CA ARG A 279 11.38 2.98 13.65
C ARG A 279 9.93 2.49 13.59
N PRO A 280 9.39 2.21 12.39
CA PRO A 280 8.02 1.75 12.20
C PRO A 280 7.57 0.66 13.18
N PHE A 281 8.36 -0.41 13.33
CA PHE A 281 8.07 -1.53 14.24
C PHE A 281 8.25 -1.21 15.74
N GLU A 282 8.73 -0.02 16.09
CA GLU A 282 8.72 0.51 17.45
C GLU A 282 7.39 1.26 17.74
N HIS A 283 6.60 1.60 16.71
CA HIS A 283 5.24 2.16 16.83
C HIS A 283 4.22 1.04 17.02
N VAL A 284 4.13 0.49 18.24
CA VAL A 284 3.24 -0.63 18.57
C VAL A 284 1.86 -0.21 19.11
N ASP A 285 1.62 1.10 19.26
CA ASP A 285 0.48 1.63 20.02
C ASP A 285 -0.47 2.46 19.14
N ARG A 286 -0.98 1.87 18.05
CA ARG A 286 -2.05 2.47 17.25
C ARG A 286 -3.32 1.64 17.34
N LEU A 287 -4.39 2.24 17.87
CA LEU A 287 -5.74 1.72 17.71
C LEU A 287 -6.22 2.10 16.30
N PHE A 288 -6.78 1.12 15.59
CA PHE A 288 -7.45 1.33 14.30
C PHE A 288 -8.97 1.22 14.51
N PRO A 289 -9.66 2.33 14.85
CA PRO A 289 -11.11 2.37 15.06
C PRO A 289 -11.93 1.68 13.96
N ASP A 290 -11.56 1.86 12.69
CA ASP A 290 -12.29 1.35 11.53
C ASP A 290 -11.80 -0.03 11.06
N SER A 291 -10.76 -0.61 11.68
CA SER A 291 -10.46 -2.05 11.53
C SER A 291 -11.68 -2.89 11.88
N ASP A 292 -12.51 -2.37 12.81
CA ASP A 292 -13.87 -2.78 13.13
C ASP A 292 -14.01 -4.30 13.28
N ILE A 293 -12.98 -5.11 13.58
CA ILE A 293 -13.10 -6.58 13.46
C ILE A 293 -14.28 -7.10 14.31
N ALA A 294 -14.31 -6.70 15.58
CA ALA A 294 -15.43 -7.03 16.45
C ALA A 294 -16.72 -6.26 16.08
N ARG A 295 -16.63 -4.99 15.66
CA ARG A 295 -17.79 -4.14 15.35
C ARG A 295 -18.50 -4.59 14.06
N ASN A 296 -17.75 -4.98 13.03
CA ASN A 296 -18.18 -5.62 11.79
C ASN A 296 -18.84 -6.97 12.06
N LEU A 297 -18.27 -7.80 12.94
CA LEU A 297 -18.91 -9.05 13.36
C LEU A 297 -20.25 -8.76 14.04
N LYS A 298 -20.34 -7.77 14.94
CA LYS A 298 -21.61 -7.33 15.55
C LYS A 298 -22.59 -6.78 14.50
N LYS A 299 -22.14 -5.98 13.52
CA LYS A 299 -22.95 -5.52 12.38
C LYS A 299 -23.50 -6.69 11.54
N ARG A 300 -22.79 -7.81 11.51
CA ARG A 300 -23.22 -9.09 10.86
C ARG A 300 -24.01 -10.00 11.82
N ASN A 301 -24.52 -9.46 12.93
CA ASN A 301 -25.29 -10.16 13.95
C ASN A 301 -24.53 -11.30 14.66
N ALA A 302 -23.20 -11.21 14.77
CA ALA A 302 -22.45 -12.12 15.62
C ALA A 302 -22.87 -11.93 17.08
N ASN A 303 -23.49 -12.97 17.64
CA ASN A 303 -24.04 -12.92 19.00
C ASN A 303 -22.91 -12.75 20.05
N ARG A 304 -21.89 -13.62 19.98
CA ARG A 304 -20.76 -13.64 20.92
C ARG A 304 -19.43 -13.58 20.18
N ILE A 305 -18.48 -12.81 20.69
CA ILE A 305 -17.15 -12.62 20.09
C ILE A 305 -16.07 -12.94 21.11
N PHE A 306 -15.24 -13.94 20.80
CA PHE A 306 -14.07 -14.30 21.60
C PHE A 306 -12.80 -14.10 20.79
N ALA A 307 -11.83 -13.41 21.37
CA ALA A 307 -10.47 -13.33 20.82
C ALA A 307 -9.59 -14.37 21.50
N ALA A 308 -8.85 -15.17 20.73
CA ALA A 308 -7.88 -16.12 21.28
C ALA A 308 -6.47 -15.67 20.92
N VAL A 309 -5.63 -15.43 21.93
CA VAL A 309 -4.27 -14.91 21.76
C VAL A 309 -3.33 -15.69 22.65
N THR A 310 -2.20 -16.18 22.13
CA THR A 310 -1.30 -17.04 22.92
C THR A 310 -0.55 -16.27 24.01
N PHE A 311 -0.04 -15.08 23.67
CA PHE A 311 0.80 -14.25 24.54
C PHE A 311 0.21 -12.85 24.63
N PRO A 312 -0.62 -12.56 25.63
CA PRO A 312 -1.25 -11.28 25.75
C PRO A 312 -0.32 -10.37 26.55
N LEU A 313 0.02 -9.21 25.99
CA LEU A 313 0.93 -8.25 26.63
C LEU A 313 0.19 -7.06 27.25
N PHE A 314 -1.02 -6.73 26.76
CA PHE A 314 -1.83 -5.60 27.23
C PHE A 314 -1.03 -4.31 27.44
N THR A 315 -0.14 -3.98 26.49
CA THR A 315 0.81 -2.85 26.61
C THR A 315 0.12 -1.50 26.79
N ASN A 316 -1.09 -1.36 26.23
CA ASN A 316 -1.93 -0.17 26.33
C ASN A 316 -2.93 -0.19 27.49
N GLY A 317 -2.73 -1.07 28.49
CA GLY A 317 -3.63 -1.20 29.63
C GLY A 317 -4.88 -2.06 29.36
N LEU A 318 -5.75 -2.13 30.36
CA LEU A 318 -6.96 -2.97 30.36
C LEU A 318 -8.23 -2.17 30.05
N GLU A 319 -8.17 -0.85 30.12
CA GLU A 319 -9.30 0.07 29.99
C GLU A 319 -10.02 -0.09 28.65
N LEU A 320 -9.27 -0.25 27.56
CA LEU A 320 -9.85 -0.47 26.22
C LEU A 320 -10.66 -1.77 26.16
N TYR A 321 -10.20 -2.82 26.84
CA TYR A 321 -10.87 -4.12 26.88
C TYR A 321 -12.07 -4.11 27.82
N ASN A 322 -11.95 -3.44 28.98
CA ASN A 322 -13.06 -3.19 29.89
C ASN A 322 -14.21 -2.49 29.16
N LYS A 323 -13.91 -1.39 28.46
CA LYS A 323 -14.89 -0.66 27.66
C LYS A 323 -15.49 -1.52 26.54
N ALA A 324 -14.67 -2.27 25.81
CA ALA A 324 -15.17 -3.15 24.75
C ALA A 324 -16.09 -4.25 25.29
N TYR A 325 -15.80 -4.80 26.46
CA TYR A 325 -16.67 -5.77 27.11
C TYR A 325 -17.98 -5.15 27.61
N GLU A 326 -17.91 -3.98 28.26
CA GLU A 326 -19.08 -3.22 28.74
C GLU A 326 -20.02 -2.81 27.61
N GLU A 327 -19.47 -2.40 26.45
CA GLU A 327 -20.24 -2.08 25.24
C GLU A 327 -20.78 -3.34 24.53
N GLY A 328 -20.49 -4.54 25.03
CA GLY A 328 -20.90 -5.81 24.41
C GLY A 328 -20.22 -6.09 23.07
N LEU A 329 -19.09 -5.43 22.80
CA LEU A 329 -18.32 -5.58 21.57
C LEU A 329 -17.56 -6.92 21.55
N ILE A 330 -17.01 -7.32 22.70
CA ILE A 330 -16.37 -8.62 22.92
C ILE A 330 -16.99 -9.30 24.14
N ASP A 331 -16.97 -10.63 24.14
CA ASP A 331 -17.46 -11.47 25.24
C ASP A 331 -16.31 -12.05 26.07
N GLY A 332 -15.12 -12.16 25.48
CA GLY A 332 -13.93 -12.52 26.22
C GLY A 332 -12.66 -12.61 25.38
N VAL A 333 -11.53 -12.60 26.09
CA VAL A 333 -10.19 -12.83 25.55
C VAL A 333 -9.64 -14.08 26.20
N ILE A 334 -9.43 -15.12 25.40
CA ILE A 334 -8.85 -16.39 25.82
C ILE A 334 -7.33 -16.30 25.64
N SER A 335 -6.59 -16.55 26.72
CA SER A 335 -5.15 -16.47 26.64
C SER A 335 -4.39 -17.35 27.62
N THR A 336 -3.14 -17.68 27.29
CA THR A 336 -2.35 -18.61 28.10
C THR A 336 -1.76 -17.95 29.34
N ASN A 337 -1.39 -18.77 30.32
CA ASN A 337 -0.63 -18.33 31.48
C ASN A 337 0.91 -18.33 31.29
N LEU A 338 1.37 -18.31 30.03
CA LEU A 338 2.80 -18.29 29.70
C LEU A 338 3.40 -16.87 29.66
N THR A 339 2.61 -15.83 29.95
CA THR A 339 3.07 -14.47 30.23
C THR A 339 2.72 -14.07 31.67
N TYR A 340 3.39 -13.03 32.17
CA TYR A 340 3.00 -12.42 33.44
C TYR A 340 1.61 -11.81 33.31
N ARG A 341 0.77 -12.02 34.33
CA ARG A 341 -0.60 -11.54 34.40
C ARG A 341 -0.75 -10.77 35.69
N THR A 342 -1.17 -9.52 35.59
CA THR A 342 -1.44 -8.70 36.77
C THR A 342 -2.67 -9.25 37.52
N PRO A 343 -2.77 -9.05 38.84
CA PRO A 343 -3.98 -9.41 39.59
C PRO A 343 -5.24 -8.76 39.01
N GLU A 344 -5.12 -7.56 38.46
CA GLU A 344 -6.19 -6.83 37.79
C GLU A 344 -6.69 -7.55 36.53
N LEU A 345 -5.76 -8.02 35.67
CA LEU A 345 -6.11 -8.81 34.49
C LEU A 345 -6.79 -10.13 34.88
N GLN A 346 -6.30 -10.80 35.92
CA GLN A 346 -6.90 -12.05 36.40
C GLN A 346 -8.31 -11.84 36.96
N ALA A 347 -8.60 -10.67 37.51
CA ALA A 347 -9.91 -10.29 38.02
C ALA A 347 -10.88 -9.80 36.93
N ALA A 348 -10.39 -9.53 35.72
CA ALA A 348 -11.20 -9.00 34.65
C ALA A 348 -12.25 -10.02 34.17
N PRO A 349 -13.55 -9.67 34.12
CA PRO A 349 -14.64 -10.61 33.83
C PRO A 349 -14.61 -11.16 32.39
N TRP A 350 -13.92 -10.47 31.48
CA TRP A 350 -13.74 -10.86 30.09
C TRP A 350 -12.48 -11.69 29.86
N PHE A 351 -11.57 -11.83 30.83
CA PHE A 351 -10.34 -12.59 30.66
C PHE A 351 -10.55 -14.07 30.97
N ILE A 352 -10.16 -14.94 30.03
CA ILE A 352 -10.30 -16.39 30.16
C ILE A 352 -8.91 -17.03 30.08
N GLU A 353 -8.48 -17.64 31.17
CA GLU A 353 -7.19 -18.33 31.21
C GLU A 353 -7.26 -19.72 30.56
N ALA A 354 -6.40 -19.94 29.57
CA ALA A 354 -6.01 -21.25 29.10
C ALA A 354 -4.76 -21.72 29.86
N ASP A 355 -4.96 -22.46 30.95
CA ASP A 355 -3.87 -22.92 31.81
C ASP A 355 -2.96 -23.94 31.10
N MET A 356 -1.70 -23.55 30.86
CA MET A 356 -0.68 -24.36 30.22
C MET A 356 0.20 -25.14 31.22
N SER A 357 -0.03 -25.02 32.53
CA SER A 357 0.80 -25.64 33.58
C SER A 357 0.92 -27.14 33.41
N LYS A 358 -0.21 -27.82 33.13
CA LYS A 358 -0.24 -29.27 32.87
C LYS A 358 0.55 -29.65 31.62
N TYR A 359 0.53 -28.80 30.60
CA TYR A 359 1.23 -29.07 29.36
C TYR A 359 2.74 -28.89 29.54
N ILE A 360 3.17 -27.82 30.21
CA ILE A 360 4.56 -27.58 30.58
C ILE A 360 5.09 -28.69 31.49
N SER A 361 4.31 -29.14 32.48
CA SER A 361 4.73 -30.23 33.36
C SER A 361 4.92 -31.55 32.61
N TYR A 362 4.08 -31.86 31.61
CA TYR A 362 4.29 -33.02 30.75
C TYR A 362 5.55 -32.89 29.88
N ILE A 363 5.84 -31.70 29.34
CA ILE A 363 7.08 -31.47 28.58
C ILE A 363 8.29 -31.73 29.47
N ILE A 364 8.33 -31.13 30.68
CA ILE A 364 9.42 -31.30 31.65
C ILE A 364 9.57 -32.78 32.01
N ALA A 365 8.49 -33.46 32.38
CA ALA A 365 8.53 -34.87 32.76
C ALA A 365 8.98 -35.78 31.60
N THR A 366 8.52 -35.51 30.38
CA THR A 366 8.88 -36.31 29.19
C THR A 366 10.36 -36.15 28.86
N LEU A 367 10.89 -34.92 28.94
CA LEU A 367 12.32 -34.65 28.79
C LEU A 367 13.15 -35.30 29.90
N ASN A 368 12.72 -35.20 31.16
CA ASN A 368 13.40 -35.81 32.31
C ASN A 368 13.46 -37.35 32.26
N HIS A 369 12.61 -37.98 31.44
CA HIS A 369 12.60 -39.42 31.21
C HIS A 369 13.22 -39.82 29.86
N ASP A 370 13.91 -38.92 29.17
CA ASP A 370 14.52 -39.13 27.85
C ASP A 370 13.54 -39.70 26.80
N ARG A 371 12.27 -39.27 26.86
CA ARG A 371 11.22 -39.70 25.94
C ARG A 371 10.99 -38.66 24.82
N SER A 372 10.47 -39.13 23.69
CA SER A 372 10.15 -38.26 22.55
C SER A 372 8.99 -37.30 22.87
N LEU A 373 9.17 -36.01 22.54
CA LEU A 373 8.11 -34.99 22.59
C LEU A 373 7.13 -35.05 21.40
N SER A 374 7.36 -35.88 20.39
CA SER A 374 6.55 -35.92 19.15
C SER A 374 5.04 -36.01 19.40
N LYS A 375 4.62 -36.86 20.35
CA LYS A 375 3.20 -37.01 20.75
C LYS A 375 2.63 -35.79 21.48
N LEU A 376 3.47 -34.98 22.13
CA LEU A 376 3.05 -33.75 22.78
C LEU A 376 2.99 -32.59 21.78
N LEU A 377 3.88 -32.54 20.80
CA LEU A 377 3.91 -31.49 19.78
C LEU A 377 2.74 -31.57 18.79
N SER A 378 2.20 -32.77 18.55
CA SER A 378 1.01 -32.93 17.72
C SER A 378 -0.28 -32.72 18.53
N PRO A 379 -1.19 -31.82 18.12
CA PRO A 379 -2.48 -31.66 18.77
C PRO A 379 -3.56 -32.61 18.21
N SER A 380 -3.31 -33.30 17.09
CA SER A 380 -4.34 -34.02 16.33
C SER A 380 -5.14 -35.03 17.15
N ASP A 381 -4.46 -35.91 17.88
CA ASP A 381 -5.12 -36.95 18.69
C ASP A 381 -5.96 -36.35 19.82
N ARG A 382 -5.50 -35.24 20.41
CA ARG A 382 -6.22 -34.53 21.47
C ARG A 382 -7.46 -33.83 20.94
N ILE A 383 -7.37 -33.22 19.77
CA ILE A 383 -8.52 -32.58 19.11
C ILE A 383 -9.55 -33.65 18.73
N ALA A 384 -9.12 -34.78 18.17
CA ALA A 384 -10.00 -35.88 17.82
C ALA A 384 -10.75 -36.41 19.05
N ALA A 385 -10.03 -36.70 20.14
CA ALA A 385 -10.62 -37.18 21.39
C ALA A 385 -11.59 -36.16 22.02
N LEU A 386 -11.25 -34.86 21.97
CA LEU A 386 -12.11 -33.79 22.46
C LEU A 386 -13.42 -33.71 21.64
N LYS A 387 -13.29 -33.78 20.32
CA LYS A 387 -14.42 -33.72 19.38
C LYS A 387 -15.37 -34.89 19.60
N GLU A 388 -14.84 -36.10 19.71
CA GLU A 388 -15.63 -37.31 20.00
C GLU A 388 -16.37 -37.19 21.34
N ARG A 389 -15.68 -36.77 22.40
CA ARG A 389 -16.33 -36.56 23.71
C ARG A 389 -17.44 -35.51 23.64
N TYR A 390 -17.19 -34.40 22.96
CA TYR A 390 -18.19 -33.34 22.79
C TYR A 390 -19.42 -33.84 22.00
N GLU A 391 -19.20 -34.57 20.90
CA GLU A 391 -20.29 -35.17 20.12
C GLU A 391 -21.13 -36.13 20.98
N GLN A 392 -20.50 -36.97 21.80
CA GLN A 392 -21.18 -37.85 22.74
C GLN A 392 -22.00 -37.06 23.79
N GLU A 393 -21.45 -35.99 24.34
CA GLU A 393 -22.14 -35.11 25.30
C GLU A 393 -23.35 -34.39 24.65
N GLN A 394 -23.23 -33.93 23.40
CA GLN A 394 -24.33 -33.31 22.68
C GLN A 394 -25.45 -34.31 22.40
N VAL A 395 -25.10 -35.53 21.96
CA VAL A 395 -26.07 -36.62 21.76
C VAL A 395 -26.79 -36.97 23.06
N ALA A 396 -26.06 -37.06 24.18
CA ALA A 396 -26.64 -37.32 25.49
C ALA A 396 -27.59 -36.21 25.96
N ASN A 397 -27.32 -34.96 25.59
CA ASN A 397 -28.17 -33.79 25.89
C ASN A 397 -29.27 -33.56 24.84
N GLY A 398 -29.49 -34.49 23.90
CA GLY A 398 -30.57 -34.42 22.91
C GLY A 398 -30.31 -33.46 21.74
N ILE A 399 -29.08 -32.95 21.59
CA ILE A 399 -28.67 -32.08 20.48
C ILE A 399 -27.96 -32.94 19.43
N LYS A 400 -28.55 -33.08 18.24
CA LYS A 400 -27.87 -33.66 17.08
C LYS A 400 -27.23 -32.54 16.25
N LEU A 401 -25.90 -32.51 16.22
CA LEU A 401 -25.15 -31.77 15.21
C LEU A 401 -25.41 -32.43 13.84
N VAL A 402 -25.94 -31.67 12.88
CA VAL A 402 -26.15 -32.10 11.49
C VAL A 402 -24.89 -31.83 10.68
#